data_AF-A0A7W9HKE8-F1
#
_entry.id   AF-A0A7W9HKE8-F1
#
_cell.length_a   1.000
_cell.length_b   1.000
_cell.length_c   1.000
_cell.angle_alpha   90.00
_cell.angle_beta   90.00
_cell.angle_gamma   90.00
#
_symmetry.space_group_name_H-M   'P 1'
#
loop_
_entity.id
_entity.type
_entity.pdbx_description
1 polymer ?
#
loop_
_entity_poly.entity_id
_entity_poly.type
_entity_poly.pdbx_seq_one_letter_code
_entity_poly.pdbx_strand_id
1 'polypeptide(L)'
;MTAHDTVVEFYWRPGCPYCLALRAPLRSSGLPLREINIWEDPEAAARVRSVADGNETVPTVFVGAHAMVNPGMDQVLAAVREHSPELPPIEPRTPRWQPVAASLGLALLWVLLVVLSPTTTFHVAPALAAAAAPVTRRWLTGAPVPSRPAATVAVTGLVITLATTAVLTWQGLIAGPDVPGGGAPVAETVLLAVAGAVLGWRLARRGAR
;
A
#
# COMPACT_ATOMS: atom_id res chain seq x y z
N MET A 1 -7.90 -31.80 -10.33
CA MET A 1 -7.25 -30.67 -9.64
C MET A 1 -5.92 -31.16 -9.12
N THR A 2 -4.83 -30.80 -9.80
CA THR A 2 -3.49 -31.12 -9.32
C THR A 2 -2.95 -29.92 -8.55
N ALA A 3 -1.94 -30.11 -7.69
CA ALA A 3 -1.37 -29.02 -6.88
C ALA A 3 -0.83 -27.84 -7.72
N HIS A 4 -0.60 -28.04 -9.02
CA HIS A 4 -0.08 -27.04 -9.96
C HIS A 4 -1.12 -26.03 -10.44
N ASP A 5 -2.43 -26.32 -10.31
CA ASP A 5 -3.48 -25.40 -10.75
C ASP A 5 -3.64 -24.22 -9.77
N THR A 6 -3.20 -24.38 -8.52
CA THR A 6 -3.38 -23.40 -7.45
C THR A 6 -2.17 -22.50 -7.17
N VAL A 7 -1.11 -22.57 -8.00
CA VAL A 7 0.13 -21.81 -7.78
C VAL A 7 0.77 -21.41 -9.10
N VAL A 8 1.31 -20.19 -9.18
CA VAL A 8 2.14 -19.72 -10.29
C VAL A 8 3.57 -20.18 -10.07
N GLU A 9 4.14 -20.88 -11.03
CA GLU A 9 5.49 -21.42 -10.92
C GLU A 9 6.46 -20.60 -11.77
N PHE A 10 7.47 -20.03 -11.13
CA PHE A 10 8.47 -19.16 -11.74
C PHE A 10 9.84 -19.85 -11.70
N TYR A 11 10.32 -20.24 -12.89
CA TYR A 11 11.60 -20.89 -13.10
C TYR A 11 12.67 -19.85 -13.39
N TRP A 12 13.78 -19.91 -12.65
CA TRP A 12 14.85 -18.93 -12.71
C TRP A 12 16.23 -19.58 -12.50
N ARG A 13 17.31 -18.80 -12.71
CA ARG A 13 18.69 -19.20 -12.37
C ARG A 13 19.51 -18.02 -11.83
N PRO A 14 20.56 -18.26 -11.03
CA PRO A 14 21.47 -17.22 -10.57
C PRO A 14 22.08 -16.40 -11.72
N GLY A 15 22.22 -15.08 -11.52
CA GLY A 15 22.82 -14.18 -12.52
C GLY A 15 21.94 -13.82 -13.72
N CYS A 16 20.69 -14.27 -13.79
CA CYS A 16 19.76 -13.94 -14.87
C CYS A 16 19.13 -12.53 -14.67
N PRO A 17 19.47 -11.52 -15.50
CA PRO A 17 18.93 -10.17 -15.34
C PRO A 17 17.42 -10.10 -15.58
N TYR A 18 16.91 -10.83 -16.57
CA TYR A 18 15.47 -10.90 -16.87
C TYR A 18 14.67 -11.54 -15.73
N CYS A 19 15.24 -12.54 -15.07
CA CYS A 19 14.63 -13.19 -13.91
C CYS A 19 14.56 -12.20 -12.74
N LEU A 20 15.60 -11.41 -12.49
CA LEU A 20 15.57 -10.36 -11.47
C LEU A 20 14.49 -9.30 -11.76
N ALA A 21 14.36 -8.88 -13.03
CA ALA A 21 13.36 -7.93 -13.46
C ALA A 21 11.92 -8.43 -13.23
N LEU A 22 11.64 -9.70 -13.54
CA LEU A 22 10.30 -10.30 -13.37
C LEU A 22 9.99 -10.70 -11.91
N ARG A 23 11.01 -11.05 -11.11
CA ARG A 23 10.83 -11.55 -9.73
C ARG A 23 10.21 -10.50 -8.80
N ALA A 24 10.63 -9.24 -8.91
CA ALA A 24 10.12 -8.17 -8.06
C ALA A 24 8.59 -7.94 -8.20
N PRO A 25 8.04 -7.75 -9.42
CA PRO A 25 6.60 -7.60 -9.59
C PRO A 25 5.82 -8.89 -9.28
N LEU A 26 6.38 -10.08 -9.54
CA LEU A 26 5.74 -11.35 -9.13
C LEU A 26 5.58 -11.43 -7.60
N ARG A 27 6.61 -11.07 -6.82
CA ARG A 27 6.54 -11.06 -5.35
C ARG A 27 5.57 -10.03 -4.78
N SER A 28 5.38 -8.90 -5.46
CA SER A 28 4.46 -7.84 -5.01
C SER A 28 3.02 -8.04 -5.46
N SER A 29 2.78 -8.93 -6.44
CA SER A 29 1.46 -9.21 -7.01
C SER A 29 0.45 -9.84 -6.06
N GLY A 30 0.93 -10.50 -4.98
CA GLY A 30 0.06 -11.26 -4.08
C GLY A 30 -0.35 -12.64 -4.61
N LEU A 31 0.10 -13.04 -5.80
CA LEU A 31 -0.10 -14.39 -6.35
C LEU A 31 0.56 -15.44 -5.45
N PRO A 32 -0.06 -16.64 -5.29
CA PRO A 32 0.64 -17.81 -4.80
C PRO A 32 1.78 -18.14 -5.77
N LEU A 33 3.02 -17.87 -5.38
CA LEU A 33 4.20 -17.97 -6.23
C LEU A 33 5.16 -19.03 -5.71
N ARG A 34 5.54 -19.97 -6.58
CA ARG A 34 6.61 -20.95 -6.33
C ARG A 34 7.81 -20.61 -7.20
N GLU A 35 8.92 -20.23 -6.58
CA GLU A 35 10.16 -19.89 -7.29
C GLU A 35 11.09 -21.10 -7.32
N ILE A 36 11.55 -21.50 -8.50
CA ILE A 36 12.27 -22.76 -8.71
C ILE A 36 13.57 -22.48 -9.45
N ASN A 37 14.70 -22.82 -8.83
CA ASN A 37 16.01 -22.67 -9.45
C ASN A 37 16.30 -23.89 -10.34
N ILE A 38 16.38 -23.70 -11.65
CA ILE A 38 16.63 -24.80 -12.59
C ILE A 38 18.02 -25.42 -12.48
N TRP A 39 18.99 -24.73 -11.84
CA TRP A 39 20.33 -25.29 -11.62
C TRP A 39 20.38 -26.28 -10.46
N GLU A 40 19.44 -26.20 -9.54
CA GLU A 40 19.38 -27.06 -8.35
C GLU A 40 18.51 -28.30 -8.57
N ASP A 41 17.65 -28.27 -9.59
CA ASP A 41 16.65 -29.29 -9.86
C ASP A 41 16.69 -29.70 -11.36
N PRO A 42 17.25 -30.88 -11.68
CA PRO A 42 17.28 -31.40 -13.04
C PRO A 42 15.88 -31.61 -13.66
N GLU A 43 14.87 -31.91 -12.85
CA GLU A 43 13.48 -32.04 -13.32
C GLU A 43 12.90 -30.67 -13.68
N ALA A 44 13.22 -29.63 -12.90
CA ALA A 44 12.88 -28.25 -13.23
C ALA A 44 13.51 -27.81 -14.57
N ALA A 45 14.79 -28.12 -14.77
CA ALA A 45 15.47 -27.85 -16.05
C ALA A 45 14.82 -28.61 -17.22
N ALA A 46 14.48 -29.89 -17.02
CA ALA A 46 13.79 -30.70 -18.03
C ALA A 46 12.41 -30.11 -18.39
N ARG A 47 11.66 -29.62 -17.39
CA ARG A 47 10.37 -28.98 -17.61
C ARG A 47 10.50 -27.67 -18.38
N VAL A 48 11.50 -26.84 -18.09
CA VAL A 48 11.78 -25.64 -18.89
C VAL A 48 12.12 -26.01 -20.34
N ARG A 49 12.98 -27.01 -20.55
CA ARG A 49 13.34 -27.48 -21.90
C ARG A 49 12.13 -27.96 -22.70
N SER A 50 11.12 -28.53 -22.05
CA SER A 50 9.90 -28.99 -22.71
C SER A 50 9.07 -27.88 -23.37
N VAL A 51 9.22 -26.62 -22.92
CA VAL A 51 8.44 -25.47 -23.41
C VAL A 51 9.29 -24.38 -24.07
N ALA A 52 10.62 -24.51 -24.03
CA ALA A 52 11.57 -23.53 -24.55
C ALA A 52 12.43 -24.10 -25.69
N ASP A 53 11.84 -24.88 -26.59
CA ASP A 53 12.50 -25.48 -27.76
C ASP A 53 13.76 -26.29 -27.40
N GLY A 54 13.70 -27.02 -26.28
CA GLY A 54 14.83 -27.80 -25.78
C GLY A 54 15.88 -26.98 -25.02
N ASN A 55 15.73 -25.66 -24.92
CA ASN A 55 16.65 -24.77 -24.21
C ASN A 55 16.25 -24.58 -22.74
N GLU A 56 17.22 -24.19 -21.91
CA GLU A 56 16.99 -23.80 -20.51
C GLU A 56 16.76 -22.29 -20.39
N THR A 57 15.83 -21.76 -21.20
CA THR A 57 15.54 -20.33 -21.30
C THR A 57 14.68 -19.86 -20.14
N VAL A 58 15.28 -19.08 -19.23
CA VAL A 58 14.62 -18.45 -18.10
C VAL A 58 14.60 -16.92 -18.24
N PRO A 59 13.61 -16.21 -17.68
CA PRO A 59 12.53 -16.72 -16.83
C PRO A 59 11.47 -17.52 -17.59
N THR A 60 11.00 -18.63 -17.03
CA THR A 60 9.84 -19.39 -17.55
C THR A 60 8.76 -19.38 -16.49
N VAL A 61 7.52 -19.11 -16.88
CA VAL A 61 6.39 -19.08 -15.95
C VAL A 61 5.34 -20.09 -16.38
N PHE A 62 4.85 -20.88 -15.42
CA PHE A 62 3.69 -21.74 -15.60
C PHE A 62 2.52 -21.23 -14.75
N VAL A 63 1.34 -21.20 -15.37
CA VAL A 63 0.05 -20.91 -14.75
C VAL A 63 -0.86 -22.09 -15.07
N GLY A 64 -1.01 -23.01 -14.11
CA GLY A 64 -1.59 -24.34 -14.38
C GLY A 64 -0.84 -25.05 -15.51
N ALA A 65 -1.56 -25.43 -16.57
CA ALA A 65 -0.99 -26.06 -17.76
C ALA A 65 -0.38 -25.07 -18.77
N HIS A 66 -0.64 -23.77 -18.63
CA HIS A 66 -0.16 -22.75 -19.57
C HIS A 66 1.28 -22.33 -19.26
N ALA A 67 2.16 -22.37 -20.26
CA ALA A 67 3.58 -22.05 -20.11
C ALA A 67 3.97 -20.84 -20.95
N MET A 68 4.82 -19.98 -20.40
CA MET A 68 5.33 -18.78 -21.06
C MET A 68 6.85 -18.69 -20.89
N VAL A 69 7.57 -18.49 -22.00
CA VAL A 69 9.02 -18.30 -22.03
C VAL A 69 9.34 -16.80 -22.10
N ASN A 70 10.12 -16.32 -21.14
CA ASN A 70 10.50 -14.92 -20.95
C ASN A 70 9.32 -13.91 -20.96
N PRO A 71 8.23 -14.14 -20.18
CA PRO A 71 7.10 -13.23 -20.18
C PRO A 71 7.36 -11.92 -19.43
N GLY A 72 6.65 -10.87 -19.83
CA GLY A 72 6.45 -9.68 -19.00
C GLY A 72 5.36 -9.89 -17.93
N MET A 73 5.30 -9.01 -16.93
CA MET A 73 4.31 -9.12 -15.85
C MET A 73 2.87 -9.11 -16.37
N ASP A 74 2.55 -8.24 -17.35
CA ASP A 74 1.19 -8.13 -17.89
C ASP A 74 0.73 -9.42 -18.58
N GLN A 75 1.65 -10.15 -19.21
CA GLN A 75 1.36 -11.45 -19.82
C GLN A 75 1.06 -12.50 -18.74
N VAL A 76 1.82 -12.52 -17.64
CA VAL A 76 1.55 -13.42 -16.51
C VAL A 76 0.18 -13.11 -15.90
N LEU A 77 -0.15 -11.84 -15.70
CA LEU A 77 -1.46 -11.42 -15.17
C LEU A 77 -2.61 -11.82 -16.11
N ALA A 78 -2.42 -11.72 -17.42
CA ALA A 78 -3.40 -12.17 -18.40
C ALA A 78 -3.59 -13.68 -18.35
N ALA A 79 -2.50 -14.45 -18.33
CA ALA A 79 -2.53 -15.90 -18.22
C ALA A 79 -3.21 -16.38 -16.93
N VAL A 80 -2.98 -15.71 -15.79
CA VAL A 80 -3.69 -16.03 -14.53
C VAL A 80 -5.20 -15.85 -14.66
N ARG A 81 -5.66 -14.73 -15.27
CA ARG A 81 -7.09 -14.48 -15.45
C ARG A 81 -7.76 -15.51 -16.36
N GLU A 82 -7.04 -16.01 -17.36
CA GLU A 82 -7.57 -16.92 -18.37
C GLU A 82 -7.50 -18.39 -17.93
N HIS A 83 -6.37 -18.81 -17.37
CA HIS A 83 -6.06 -20.23 -17.14
C HIS A 83 -6.19 -20.67 -15.68
N SER A 84 -6.27 -19.74 -14.73
CA SER A 84 -6.43 -20.05 -13.31
C SER A 84 -7.38 -19.07 -12.61
N PRO A 85 -8.67 -18.99 -13.03
CA PRO A 85 -9.67 -18.11 -12.41
C PRO A 85 -9.94 -18.44 -10.93
N GLU A 86 -9.57 -19.63 -10.47
CA GLU A 86 -9.65 -20.08 -9.08
C GLU A 86 -8.59 -19.45 -8.17
N LEU A 87 -7.51 -18.88 -8.73
CA LEU A 87 -6.53 -18.16 -7.94
C LEU A 87 -7.18 -16.92 -7.32
N PRO A 88 -6.82 -16.57 -6.08
CA PRO A 88 -7.35 -15.38 -5.44
C PRO A 88 -7.06 -14.14 -6.31
N PRO A 89 -7.96 -13.14 -6.31
CA PRO A 89 -7.76 -11.92 -7.05
C PRO A 89 -6.39 -11.32 -6.74
N ILE A 90 -5.72 -10.84 -7.79
CA ILE A 90 -4.42 -10.18 -7.69
C ILE A 90 -4.66 -8.84 -6.98
N GLU A 91 -4.53 -8.84 -5.66
CA GLU A 91 -4.60 -7.64 -4.86
C GLU A 91 -3.21 -7.02 -4.78
N PRO A 92 -2.97 -5.84 -5.38
CA PRO A 92 -1.70 -5.16 -5.20
C PRO A 92 -1.46 -4.97 -3.70
N ARG A 93 -0.36 -5.52 -3.18
CA ARG A 93 0.03 -5.33 -1.78
C ARG A 93 0.42 -3.86 -1.59
N THR A 94 -0.57 -3.02 -1.30
CA THR A 94 -0.32 -1.63 -0.90
C THR A 94 0.52 -1.65 0.39
N PRO A 95 1.73 -1.07 0.40
CA PRO A 95 2.57 -1.09 1.58
C PRO A 95 1.81 -0.53 2.78
N ARG A 96 1.74 -1.32 3.87
CA ARG A 96 0.91 -0.98 5.06
C ARG A 96 1.29 0.36 5.70
N TRP A 97 2.48 0.88 5.44
CA TRP A 97 2.99 2.15 5.98
C TRP A 97 2.58 3.39 5.17
N GLN A 98 2.18 3.27 3.90
CA GLN A 98 1.86 4.43 3.05
C GLN A 98 0.75 5.34 3.62
N PRO A 99 -0.37 4.82 4.15
CA PRO A 99 -1.37 5.65 4.82
C PRO A 99 -0.78 6.43 6.01
N VAL A 100 0.10 5.80 6.79
CA VAL A 100 0.76 6.41 7.94
C VAL A 100 1.71 7.52 7.49
N ALA A 101 2.49 7.27 6.44
CA ALA A 101 3.38 8.26 5.85
C ALA A 101 2.64 9.49 5.31
N ALA A 102 1.42 9.34 4.80
CA ALA A 102 0.60 10.48 4.38
C ALA A 102 0.26 11.41 5.56
N SER A 103 -0.18 10.84 6.70
CA SER A 103 -0.46 11.62 7.91
C SER A 103 0.82 12.24 8.50
N LEU A 104 1.93 11.49 8.53
CA LEU A 104 3.22 12.02 8.98
C LEU A 104 3.73 13.15 8.09
N GLY A 105 3.63 13.01 6.76
CA GLY A 105 4.04 14.03 5.81
C GLY A 105 3.26 15.34 5.97
N LEU A 106 1.94 15.25 6.12
CA LEU A 106 1.12 16.45 6.40
C LEU A 106 1.38 17.03 7.79
N ALA A 107 1.64 16.21 8.81
CA ALA A 107 2.01 16.70 10.14
C ALA A 107 3.37 17.42 10.11
N LEU A 108 4.36 16.90 9.39
CA LEU A 108 5.66 17.54 9.21
C LEU A 108 5.55 18.85 8.40
N LEU A 109 4.75 18.85 7.34
CA LEU A 109 4.46 20.07 6.58
C LEU A 109 3.78 21.12 7.47
N TRP A 110 2.83 20.71 8.31
CA TRP A 110 2.19 21.61 9.26
C TRP A 110 3.19 22.20 10.26
N VAL A 111 4.05 21.38 10.87
CA VAL A 111 5.13 21.86 11.76
C VAL A 111 6.01 22.87 11.04
N LEU A 112 6.43 22.57 9.80
CA LEU A 112 7.24 23.47 9.00
C LEU A 112 6.53 24.81 8.75
N LEU A 113 5.25 24.80 8.40
CA LEU A 113 4.45 26.01 8.19
C LEU A 113 4.36 26.87 9.45
N VAL A 114 4.14 26.25 10.61
CA VAL A 114 4.10 26.95 11.91
C VAL A 114 5.44 27.60 12.23
N VAL A 115 6.55 26.88 12.00
CA VAL A 115 7.91 27.41 12.24
C VAL A 115 8.22 28.58 11.30
N LEU A 116 7.82 28.49 10.03
CA LEU A 116 8.05 29.55 9.04
C LEU A 116 7.08 30.74 9.16
N SER A 117 5.97 30.58 9.87
CA SER A 117 4.92 31.59 9.99
C SER A 117 4.30 31.57 11.40
N PRO A 118 5.04 32.00 12.43
CA PRO A 118 4.64 31.86 13.83
C PRO A 118 3.42 32.72 14.22
N THR A 119 3.07 33.72 13.41
CA THR A 119 1.90 34.57 13.60
C THR A 119 0.65 34.06 12.87
N THR A 120 0.77 32.99 12.08
CA THR A 120 -0.32 32.45 11.25
C THR A 120 -0.88 31.18 11.89
N THR A 121 -2.19 31.16 12.16
CA THR A 121 -2.88 29.95 12.60
C THR A 121 -3.29 29.10 11.40
N PHE A 122 -2.84 27.84 11.36
CA PHE A 122 -3.18 26.89 10.31
C PHE A 122 -4.36 25.99 10.73
N HIS A 123 -5.55 26.56 10.87
CA HIS A 123 -6.74 25.86 11.39
C HIS A 123 -7.07 24.54 10.66
N VAL A 124 -6.83 24.47 9.35
CA VAL A 124 -7.20 23.31 8.54
C VAL A 124 -6.18 22.17 8.64
N ALA A 125 -4.93 22.46 9.03
CA ALA A 125 -3.83 21.50 9.01
C ALA A 125 -4.05 20.28 9.95
N PRO A 126 -4.54 20.43 11.19
CA PRO A 126 -4.86 19.29 12.06
C PRO A 126 -5.89 18.34 11.45
N ALA A 127 -6.96 18.89 10.86
CA ALA A 127 -8.01 18.09 10.22
C ALA A 127 -7.47 17.32 9.02
N LEU A 128 -6.64 17.96 8.18
CA LEU A 128 -6.03 17.31 7.01
C LEU A 128 -5.05 16.20 7.42
N ALA A 129 -4.17 16.46 8.38
CA ALA A 129 -3.22 15.46 8.88
C ALA A 129 -3.93 14.23 9.47
N ALA A 130 -4.99 14.44 10.24
CA ALA A 130 -5.78 13.37 10.85
C ALA A 130 -6.59 12.56 9.82
N ALA A 131 -7.09 13.22 8.77
CA ALA A 131 -7.87 12.57 7.71
C ALA A 131 -6.99 11.83 6.67
N ALA A 132 -5.69 12.14 6.59
CA ALA A 132 -4.83 11.67 5.50
C ALA A 132 -4.76 10.15 5.41
N ALA A 133 -4.42 9.45 6.50
CA ALA A 133 -4.29 7.99 6.51
C ALA A 133 -5.54 7.24 6.01
N PRO A 134 -6.76 7.46 6.54
CA PRO A 134 -7.95 6.78 6.04
C PRO A 134 -8.29 7.15 4.58
N VAL A 135 -8.09 8.41 4.17
CA VAL A 135 -8.35 8.85 2.79
C VAL A 135 -7.37 8.21 1.81
N THR A 136 -6.07 8.23 2.11
CA THR A 136 -5.03 7.59 1.30
C THR A 136 -5.27 6.10 1.20
N ARG A 137 -5.67 5.43 2.30
CA ARG A 137 -6.03 4.01 2.25
C ARG A 137 -7.15 3.73 1.26
N ARG A 138 -8.23 4.53 1.27
CA ARG A 138 -9.32 4.40 0.30
C ARG A 138 -8.84 4.60 -1.13
N TRP A 139 -8.07 5.65 -1.37
CA TRP A 139 -7.53 5.96 -2.68
C TRP A 139 -6.68 4.80 -3.23
N LEU A 140 -5.77 4.27 -2.41
CA LEU A 140 -4.90 3.15 -2.77
C LEU A 140 -5.68 1.86 -3.02
N THR A 141 -6.73 1.58 -2.25
CA THR A 141 -7.55 0.37 -2.44
C THR A 141 -8.51 0.47 -3.63
N GLY A 142 -8.84 1.67 -4.10
CA GLY A 142 -9.91 1.90 -5.08
C GLY A 142 -11.32 1.52 -4.61
N ALA A 143 -11.46 0.86 -3.46
CA ALA A 143 -12.68 0.23 -2.98
C ALA A 143 -13.04 0.65 -1.55
N PRO A 144 -14.30 0.50 -1.13
CA PRO A 144 -14.70 0.76 0.25
C PRO A 144 -13.91 -0.06 1.27
N VAL A 145 -13.39 0.63 2.29
CA VAL A 145 -12.60 0.00 3.35
C VAL A 145 -13.55 -0.49 4.45
N PRO A 146 -13.44 -1.75 4.92
CA PRO A 146 -14.26 -2.24 6.02
C PRO A 146 -14.10 -1.43 7.31
N SER A 147 -15.11 -1.46 8.18
CA SER A 147 -15.20 -0.56 9.35
C SER A 147 -14.00 -0.62 10.30
N ARG A 148 -13.55 -1.83 10.66
CA ARG A 148 -12.40 -2.05 11.56
C ARG A 148 -11.10 -1.50 10.97
N PRO A 149 -10.66 -1.93 9.77
CA PRO A 149 -9.45 -1.40 9.17
C PRO A 149 -9.51 0.12 8.94
N ALA A 150 -10.65 0.67 8.54
CA ALA A 150 -10.84 2.11 8.40
C ALA A 150 -10.67 2.83 9.74
N ALA A 151 -11.23 2.29 10.82
CA ALA A 151 -11.11 2.87 12.15
C ALA A 151 -9.65 2.85 12.64
N THR A 152 -8.93 1.73 12.44
CA THR A 152 -7.52 1.63 12.82
C THR A 152 -6.69 2.74 12.19
N VAL A 153 -6.80 2.96 10.87
CA VAL A 153 -6.00 4.00 10.20
C VAL A 153 -6.45 5.41 10.54
N ALA A 154 -7.75 5.64 10.81
CA ALA A 154 -8.23 6.93 11.29
C ALA A 154 -7.70 7.26 12.70
N VAL A 155 -7.65 6.27 13.59
CA VAL A 155 -7.04 6.41 14.93
C VAL A 155 -5.54 6.68 14.80
N THR A 156 -4.83 6.00 13.90
CA THR A 156 -3.40 6.30 13.66
C THR A 156 -3.19 7.75 13.22
N GLY A 157 -3.98 8.23 12.25
CA GLY A 157 -3.93 9.63 11.82
C GLY A 157 -4.19 10.60 12.97
N LEU A 158 -5.22 10.33 13.79
CA LEU A 158 -5.55 11.14 14.97
C LEU A 158 -4.40 11.16 15.99
N VAL A 159 -3.82 10.01 16.33
CA VAL A 159 -2.71 9.92 17.29
C VAL A 159 -1.50 10.72 16.82
N ILE A 160 -1.15 10.64 15.54
CA ILE A 160 -0.07 11.45 14.95
C ILE A 160 -0.37 12.93 15.15
N THR A 161 -1.57 13.38 14.77
CA THR A 161 -1.95 14.79 14.87
C THR A 161 -2.00 15.29 16.32
N LEU A 162 -2.48 14.48 17.27
CA LEU A 162 -2.50 14.82 18.69
C LEU A 162 -1.09 14.91 19.27
N ALA A 163 -0.19 13.99 18.87
CA ALA A 163 1.21 14.06 19.27
C ALA A 163 1.90 15.32 18.71
N THR A 164 1.67 15.65 17.44
CA THR A 164 2.15 16.90 16.84
C THR A 164 1.61 18.12 17.57
N THR A 165 0.32 18.13 17.89
CA THR A 165 -0.33 19.20 18.67
C THR A 165 0.33 19.35 20.02
N ALA A 166 0.55 18.26 20.76
CA ALA A 166 1.21 18.29 22.06
C ALA A 166 2.63 18.88 21.99
N VAL A 167 3.41 18.51 20.97
CA VAL A 167 4.76 19.06 20.74
C VAL A 167 4.69 20.56 20.46
N LEU A 168 3.81 21.00 19.55
CA LEU A 168 3.68 22.41 19.21
C LEU A 168 3.17 23.24 20.40
N THR A 169 2.23 22.72 21.19
CA THR A 169 1.76 23.36 22.44
C THR A 169 2.89 23.47 23.46
N TRP A 170 3.65 22.40 23.67
CA TRP A 170 4.78 22.41 24.61
C TRP A 170 5.84 23.45 24.24
N GLN A 171 6.03 23.71 22.94
CA GLN A 171 6.94 24.73 22.41
C GLN A 171 6.33 26.14 22.37
N GLY A 172 5.08 26.33 22.80
CA GLY A 172 4.38 27.63 22.73
C GLY A 172 4.06 28.10 21.30
N LEU A 173 4.10 27.20 20.32
CA LEU A 173 3.88 27.50 18.90
C LEU A 173 2.40 27.49 18.49
N ILE A 174 1.50 27.11 19.40
CA ILE A 174 0.04 27.23 19.22
C ILE A 174 -0.44 28.41 20.07
N ALA A 175 -0.18 29.63 19.58
CA ALA A 175 -0.53 30.88 20.27
C ALA A 175 -1.31 31.88 19.40
N GLY A 176 -1.66 31.49 18.17
CA GLY A 176 -2.42 32.34 17.24
C GLY A 176 -3.91 32.43 17.60
N PRO A 177 -4.65 33.37 16.97
CA PRO A 177 -6.09 33.53 17.19
C PRO A 177 -6.83 32.23 16.83
N ASP A 178 -7.82 31.87 17.65
CA ASP A 178 -8.74 30.76 17.42
C ASP A 178 -9.98 31.23 16.64
N VAL A 179 -10.56 30.38 15.78
CA VAL A 179 -11.75 30.77 14.97
C VAL A 179 -12.92 31.25 15.84
N PRO A 180 -13.22 30.64 17.00
CA PRO A 180 -14.30 31.11 17.88
C PRO A 180 -13.97 32.40 18.63
N GLY A 181 -12.70 32.86 18.63
CA GLY A 181 -12.24 34.01 19.41
C GLY A 181 -12.32 33.81 20.93
N GLY A 182 -12.35 32.56 21.40
CA GLY A 182 -12.51 32.18 22.81
C GLY A 182 -11.18 32.04 23.57
N GLY A 183 -10.04 32.18 22.90
CA GLY A 183 -8.72 32.06 23.52
C GLY A 183 -8.32 30.61 23.82
N ALA A 184 -8.86 29.63 23.08
CA ALA A 184 -8.58 28.20 23.30
C ALA A 184 -8.04 27.49 22.04
N PRO A 185 -6.91 27.94 21.45
CA PRO A 185 -6.42 27.43 20.16
C PRO A 185 -6.02 25.95 20.21
N VAL A 186 -5.62 25.45 21.38
CA VAL A 186 -5.35 24.01 21.59
C VAL A 186 -6.63 23.18 21.53
N ALA A 187 -7.71 23.64 22.16
CA ALA A 187 -8.99 22.94 22.15
C ALA A 187 -9.57 22.90 20.74
N GLU A 188 -9.50 24.01 20.01
CA GLU A 188 -9.89 24.07 18.59
C GLU A 188 -9.08 23.06 17.75
N THR A 189 -7.76 23.05 17.91
CA THR A 189 -6.86 22.13 17.20
C THR A 189 -7.25 20.67 17.42
N VAL A 190 -7.53 20.29 18.67
CA VAL A 190 -7.97 18.94 19.04
C VAL A 190 -9.33 18.61 18.41
N LEU A 191 -10.29 19.54 18.46
CA LEU A 191 -11.61 19.35 17.85
C LEU A 191 -11.50 19.15 16.34
N LEU A 192 -10.67 19.93 15.65
CA LEU A 192 -10.45 19.83 14.22
C LEU A 192 -9.73 18.52 13.83
N ALA A 193 -8.77 18.07 14.64
CA ALA A 193 -8.14 16.76 14.45
C ALA A 193 -9.16 15.61 14.59
N VAL A 194 -10.02 15.63 15.60
CA VAL A 194 -11.08 14.64 15.79
C VAL A 194 -12.08 14.68 14.63
N ALA A 195 -12.52 15.87 14.21
CA ALA A 195 -13.42 16.04 13.07
C ALA A 195 -12.81 15.49 11.78
N GLY A 196 -11.52 15.77 11.54
CA GLY A 196 -10.76 15.23 10.41
C GLY A 196 -10.69 13.71 10.41
N ALA A 197 -10.35 13.10 11.54
CA ALA A 197 -10.30 11.64 11.69
C ALA A 197 -11.68 10.99 11.43
N VAL A 198 -12.76 11.57 11.97
CA VAL A 198 -14.14 11.08 11.76
C VAL A 198 -14.55 11.22 10.30
N LEU A 199 -14.27 12.35 9.67
CA LEU A 199 -14.57 12.59 8.25
C LEU A 199 -13.80 11.62 7.36
N GLY A 200 -12.49 11.47 7.61
CA GLY A 200 -11.63 10.53 6.88
C GLY A 200 -12.12 9.09 7.01
N TRP A 201 -12.50 8.66 8.22
CA TRP A 201 -13.11 7.35 8.46
C TRP A 201 -14.40 7.16 7.67
N ARG A 202 -15.31 8.14 7.70
CA ARG A 202 -16.56 8.09 6.92
C ARG A 202 -16.29 8.02 5.43
N LEU A 203 -15.39 8.84 4.91
CA LEU A 203 -14.99 8.85 3.49
C LEU A 203 -14.41 7.51 3.06
N ALA A 204 -13.53 6.91 3.87
CA ALA A 204 -12.92 5.63 3.55
C ALA A 204 -13.95 4.50 3.40
N ARG A 205 -15.00 4.56 4.21
CA ARG A 205 -16.10 3.58 4.25
C ARG A 205 -17.22 3.83 3.25
N ARG A 206 -17.29 4.99 2.57
CA ARG A 206 -18.42 5.31 1.67
C ARG A 206 -18.61 4.20 0.62
N GLY A 207 -19.78 3.60 0.58
CA GLY A 207 -20.11 2.50 -0.34
C GLY A 207 -19.83 1.09 0.19
N ALA A 208 -19.30 0.92 1.40
CA ALA A 208 -19.29 -0.37 2.09
C ALA A 208 -20.70 -0.61 2.64
N ARG A 209 -21.37 -1.66 2.15
CA ARG A 209 -22.64 -2.14 2.72
C ARG A 209 -22.38 -2.91 4.01
#